data_AF-T1AW82-F1
#
_entry.id   AF-T1AW82-F1
#
_cell.length_a   1.000
_cell.length_b   1.000
_cell.length_c   1.000
_cell.angle_alpha   90.00
_cell.angle_beta   90.00
_cell.angle_gamma   90.00
#
_symmetry.space_group_name_H-M   'P 1'
#
loop_
_entity.id
_entity.type
_entity.pdbx_description
1 polymer ?
#
loop_
_entity_poly.entity_id
_entity_poly.type
_entity_poly.pdbx_seq_one_letter_code
_entity_poly.pdbx_strand_id
1 'polypeptide(L)'
;MARKLCDPELLGPWKGQGLTLATLCSHSSLQIFHGARQEGYRSLGIAQGRPPRFYDAFPLARPDGFLTLPRFGDLPDHVERLRSERCVLVPTGSFVDTS
;
A
#
# COMPACT_ATOMS: atom_id res chain seq x y z
N MET A 1 -8.94 -11.08 17.13
CA MET A 1 -7.58 -10.50 17.20
C MET A 1 -7.51 -9.17 16.43
N ALA A 2 -7.77 -9.14 15.12
CA ALA A 2 -7.79 -7.89 14.32
C ALA A 2 -8.67 -6.79 14.94
N ARG A 3 -9.93 -7.10 15.28
CA ARG A 3 -10.90 -6.15 15.88
C ARG A 3 -10.44 -5.49 17.19
N LYS A 4 -9.51 -6.12 17.93
CA LYS A 4 -8.94 -5.58 19.17
C LYS A 4 -7.75 -4.65 18.89
N LEU A 5 -7.01 -4.86 17.79
CA LEU A 5 -5.97 -3.94 17.36
C LEU A 5 -6.56 -2.67 16.72
N CYS A 6 -7.75 -2.75 16.13
CA CYS A 6 -8.50 -1.58 15.64
C CYS A 6 -9.05 -0.68 16.75
N ASP A 7 -8.91 -1.08 18.02
CA ASP A 7 -9.43 -0.34 19.17
C ASP A 7 -8.67 0.99 19.30
N PRO A 8 -9.38 2.14 19.24
CA PRO A 8 -8.76 3.44 19.46
C PRO A 8 -8.05 3.56 20.83
N GLU A 9 -8.45 2.78 21.84
CA GLU A 9 -7.74 2.79 23.12
C GLU A 9 -6.37 2.09 23.05
N LEU A 10 -6.13 1.26 22.03
CA LEU A 10 -4.87 0.52 21.82
C LEU A 10 -3.95 1.16 20.77
N LEU A 11 -4.50 1.62 19.63
CA LEU A 11 -3.74 2.23 18.51
C LEU A 11 -4.25 3.63 18.10
N GLY A 12 -5.07 4.30 18.91
CA GLY A 12 -5.95 5.41 18.48
C GLY A 12 -5.42 6.79 18.13
N PRO A 13 -4.12 7.11 18.00
CA PRO A 13 -3.72 8.38 17.37
C PRO A 13 -3.34 8.27 15.88
N TRP A 14 -3.26 7.06 15.30
CA TRP A 14 -2.82 6.87 13.91
C TRP A 14 -3.96 6.97 12.87
N LYS A 15 -5.19 6.67 13.30
CA LYS A 15 -6.38 6.70 12.45
C LYS A 15 -6.79 8.16 12.17
N GLY A 16 -6.86 8.54 10.90
CA GLY A 16 -7.23 9.90 10.47
C GLY A 16 -6.07 10.83 10.11
N GLN A 17 -4.82 10.38 10.13
CA GLN A 17 -3.66 11.21 9.74
C GLN A 17 -3.47 11.35 8.21
N GLY A 18 -4.43 10.91 7.41
CA GLY A 18 -4.39 10.98 5.95
C GLY A 18 -3.20 10.23 5.32
N LEU A 19 -2.67 9.22 6.01
CA LEU A 19 -1.58 8.38 5.53
C LEU A 19 -2.05 7.45 4.42
N THR A 20 -1.12 7.15 3.51
CA THR A 20 -1.33 6.20 2.41
C THR A 20 -0.37 5.03 2.59
N LEU A 21 -0.87 3.81 2.70
CA LEU A 21 -0.01 2.62 2.74
C LEU A 21 0.39 2.24 1.31
N ALA A 22 1.69 2.27 1.02
CA ALA A 22 2.23 1.97 -0.30
C ALA A 22 3.10 0.71 -0.26
N THR A 23 2.98 -0.17 -1.26
CA THR A 23 3.86 -1.34 -1.40
C THR A 23 3.92 -1.80 -2.85
N LEU A 24 4.91 -2.62 -3.19
CA LEU A 24 5.00 -3.26 -4.50
C LEU A 24 3.81 -4.21 -4.70
N CYS A 25 3.24 -4.16 -5.89
CA CYS A 25 2.17 -5.06 -6.26
C CYS A 25 2.68 -6.49 -6.42
N SER A 26 2.21 -7.39 -5.56
CA SER A 26 2.48 -8.83 -5.57
C SER A 26 1.29 -9.60 -4.99
N HIS A 27 1.41 -10.91 -4.81
CA HIS A 27 0.39 -11.68 -4.09
C HIS A 27 0.29 -11.31 -2.61
N SER A 28 1.42 -11.00 -1.95
CA SER A 28 1.46 -10.67 -0.52
C SER A 28 0.89 -9.29 -0.21
N SER A 29 0.84 -8.37 -1.19
CA SER A 29 0.26 -7.04 -0.98
C SER A 29 -1.26 -7.02 -0.86
N LEU A 30 -1.99 -8.08 -1.26
CA LEU A 30 -3.44 -8.16 -1.09
C LEU A 30 -3.87 -8.00 0.37
N GLN A 31 -3.16 -8.64 1.29
CA GLN A 31 -3.46 -8.58 2.72
C GLN A 31 -3.21 -7.18 3.29
N ILE A 32 -2.17 -6.51 2.79
CA ILE A 32 -1.82 -5.14 3.19
C ILE A 32 -2.92 -4.17 2.73
N PHE A 33 -3.33 -4.23 1.47
CA PHE A 33 -4.39 -3.36 0.94
C PHE A 33 -5.75 -3.64 1.58
N HIS A 34 -6.05 -4.92 1.87
CA HIS A 34 -7.26 -5.28 2.58
C HIS A 34 -7.28 -4.70 3.99
N GLY A 35 -6.18 -4.86 4.75
CA GLY A 35 -6.02 -4.27 6.07
C GLY A 35 -6.09 -2.75 6.05
N ALA A 36 -5.40 -2.09 5.10
CA ALA A 36 -5.45 -0.64 4.92
C ALA A 36 -6.90 -0.13 4.82
N ARG A 37 -7.71 -0.79 3.97
CA ARG A 37 -9.12 -0.46 3.79
C ARG A 37 -9.95 -0.67 5.05
N GLN A 38 -9.76 -1.78 5.75
CA GLN A 38 -10.47 -2.07 7.01
C GLN A 38 -10.17 -1.01 8.09
N GLU A 39 -8.94 -0.52 8.12
CA GLU A 39 -8.51 0.52 9.06
C GLU A 39 -8.78 1.95 8.59
N GLY A 40 -9.30 2.13 7.36
CA GLY A 40 -9.62 3.45 6.79
C GLY A 40 -8.41 4.24 6.28
N TYR A 41 -7.29 3.58 6.00
CA TYR A 41 -6.16 4.19 5.30
C TYR A 41 -6.37 4.14 3.78
N ARG A 42 -5.81 5.14 3.09
CA ARG A 42 -5.64 5.05 1.63
C ARG A 42 -4.54 4.05 1.31
N SER A 43 -4.57 3.51 0.11
CA SER A 43 -3.60 2.52 -0.37
C SER A 43 -3.11 2.85 -1.78
N LEU A 44 -1.80 2.69 -2.01
CA LEU A 44 -1.15 2.91 -3.29
C LEU A 44 -0.36 1.67 -3.72
N GLY A 45 -0.72 1.07 -4.85
CA GLY A 45 0.00 -0.06 -5.43
C GLY A 45 1.12 0.41 -6.35
N ILE A 46 2.36 -0.01 -6.08
CA ILE A 46 3.51 0.28 -6.95
C ILE A 46 3.68 -0.89 -7.91
N ALA A 47 3.48 -0.67 -9.19
CA ALA A 47 3.50 -1.71 -10.21
C ALA A 47 4.56 -1.43 -11.26
N GLN A 48 5.13 -2.48 -11.84
CA GLN A 48 5.99 -2.35 -13.00
C GLN A 48 5.16 -2.38 -14.30
N GLY A 49 5.36 -1.42 -15.18
CA GLY A 49 4.67 -1.29 -16.46
C GLY A 49 3.24 -0.78 -16.33
N ARG A 50 2.27 -1.68 -16.14
CA ARG A 50 0.84 -1.34 -16.12
C ARG A 50 0.17 -1.80 -14.83
N PRO A 51 -0.96 -1.18 -14.42
CA PRO A 51 -1.72 -1.63 -13.25
C PRO A 51 -2.11 -3.10 -13.38
N PRO A 52 -1.78 -3.97 -12.40
CA PRO A 52 -2.09 -5.39 -12.49
C PRO A 52 -3.59 -5.62 -12.40
N ARG A 53 -4.16 -6.27 -13.41
CA ARG A 53 -5.61 -6.58 -13.47
C ARG A 53 -6.06 -7.63 -12.46
N PHE A 54 -5.15 -8.41 -11.88
CA PHE A 54 -5.55 -9.44 -10.91
C PHE A 54 -6.22 -8.86 -9.66
N TYR A 55 -5.92 -7.60 -9.30
CA TYR A 55 -6.62 -6.91 -8.20
C TYR A 55 -8.11 -6.69 -8.48
N ASP A 56 -8.55 -6.72 -9.75
CA ASP A 56 -9.96 -6.59 -10.11
C ASP A 56 -10.79 -7.76 -9.55
N ALA A 57 -10.18 -8.94 -9.35
CA ALA A 57 -10.81 -10.09 -8.71
C ALA A 57 -10.92 -9.96 -7.18
N PHE A 58 -10.23 -8.98 -6.57
CA PHE A 58 -10.18 -8.78 -5.13
C PHE A 58 -10.54 -7.32 -4.78
N PRO A 59 -11.78 -6.86 -5.01
CA PRO A 59 -12.14 -5.45 -4.85
C PRO A 59 -11.88 -4.91 -3.44
N LEU A 60 -12.02 -5.74 -2.40
CA LEU A 60 -11.70 -5.36 -1.02
C LEU A 60 -10.21 -5.26 -0.72
N ALA A 61 -9.36 -5.77 -1.61
CA ALA A 61 -7.89 -5.76 -1.53
C ALA A 61 -7.25 -5.03 -2.74
N ARG A 62 -8.05 -4.37 -3.58
CA ARG A 62 -7.56 -3.52 -4.65
C ARG A 62 -7.03 -2.22 -4.04
N PRO A 63 -5.83 -1.75 -4.37
CA PRO A 63 -5.37 -0.46 -3.89
C PRO A 63 -6.22 0.66 -4.47
N ASP A 64 -6.28 1.80 -3.77
CA ASP A 64 -7.09 2.94 -4.19
C ASP A 64 -6.47 3.67 -5.39
N GLY A 65 -5.15 3.56 -5.55
CA GLY A 65 -4.42 4.06 -6.71
C GLY A 65 -3.25 3.18 -7.12
N PHE A 66 -2.68 3.47 -8.29
CA PHE A 66 -1.46 2.83 -8.77
C PHE A 66 -0.39 3.87 -9.12
N LEU A 67 0.85 3.57 -8.76
CA LEU A 67 2.06 4.20 -9.30
C LEU A 67 2.74 3.17 -10.19
N THR A 68 2.77 3.41 -11.49
CA THR A 68 3.42 2.51 -12.45
C THR A 68 4.82 3.02 -12.79
N LEU A 69 5.80 2.13 -12.71
CA LEU A 69 7.21 2.41 -12.98
C LEU A 69 7.72 1.56 -14.15
N PRO A 70 8.67 2.02 -14.96
CA PRO A 70 9.37 1.16 -15.93
C PRO A 70 10.12 0.01 -15.24
N ARG A 71 10.80 0.29 -14.12
CA ARG A 71 11.45 -0.68 -13.23
C ARG A 71 11.23 -0.27 -11.77
N PHE A 72 11.23 -1.24 -10.86
CA PHE A 72 11.09 -0.94 -9.43
C PHE A 72 12.27 -0.10 -8.90
N GLY A 73 13.46 -0.25 -9.47
CA GLY A 73 14.63 0.58 -9.16
C GLY A 73 14.45 2.06 -9.46
N ASP A 74 13.42 2.45 -10.23
CA ASP A 74 13.10 3.85 -10.54
C ASP A 74 12.26 4.50 -9.42
N LEU A 75 11.83 3.76 -8.40
CA LEU A 75 11.03 4.28 -7.28
C LEU A 75 11.65 5.51 -6.57
N PRO A 76 12.99 5.60 -6.35
CA PRO A 76 13.61 6.79 -5.76
C PRO A 76 13.34 8.09 -6.52
N ASP A 77 13.14 8.03 -7.84
CA ASP A 77 12.82 9.21 -8.66
C ASP A 77 11.40 9.76 -8.39
N HIS A 78 10.58 9.00 -7.67
CA HIS A 78 9.20 9.34 -7.32
C HIS A 78 9.01 9.75 -5.85
N VAL A 79 10.09 9.98 -5.08
CA VAL A 79 10.02 10.35 -3.66
C VAL A 79 9.10 11.55 -3.40
N GLU A 80 9.16 12.59 -4.23
CA GLU A 80 8.29 13.77 -4.04
C GLU A 80 6.81 13.45 -4.19
N ARG A 81 6.45 12.57 -5.15
CA ARG A 81 5.09 12.07 -5.28
C ARG A 81 4.69 11.29 -4.02
N LEU A 82 5.52 10.35 -3.58
CA LEU A 82 5.26 9.55 -2.37
C LEU A 82 5.08 10.43 -1.12
N ARG A 83 5.90 11.47 -0.96
CA ARG A 83 5.78 12.45 0.14
C ARG A 83 4.48 13.23 0.05
N SER A 84 4.11 13.73 -1.14
CA SER A 84 2.87 14.48 -1.35
C SER A 84 1.62 13.65 -1.04
N GLU A 85 1.65 12.35 -1.31
CA GLU A 85 0.58 11.40 -1.02
C GLU A 85 0.64 10.88 0.44
N ARG A 86 1.62 11.34 1.24
CA ARG A 86 1.86 10.92 2.63
C ARG A 86 2.03 9.40 2.75
N CYS A 87 2.83 8.83 1.85
CA CYS A 87 3.04 7.40 1.76
C CYS A 87 3.92 6.87 2.89
N VAL A 88 3.49 5.79 3.52
CA VAL A 88 4.33 4.88 4.31
C VAL A 88 4.58 3.64 3.47
N LEU A 89 5.84 3.40 3.10
CA LEU A 89 6.24 2.23 2.34
C LEU A 89 6.28 1.00 3.26
N VAL A 90 5.54 -0.05 2.90
CA VAL A 90 5.52 -1.33 3.58
C VAL A 90 6.31 -2.34 2.73
N PRO A 91 7.54 -2.71 3.11
CA PRO A 91 8.31 -3.70 2.37
C PRO A 91 7.67 -5.08 2.48
N THR A 92 7.61 -5.80 1.36
CA THR A 92 7.22 -7.22 1.30
C THR A 92 8.40 -8.05 0.82
N GLY A 93 8.29 -9.39 0.79
CA GLY A 93 9.34 -10.25 0.23
C GLY A 93 9.77 -9.81 -1.19
N SER A 94 8.81 -9.39 -2.02
CA SER A 94 9.08 -8.83 -3.36
C SER A 94 9.90 -7.54 -3.33
N PHE A 95 9.83 -6.75 -2.25
CA PHE A 95 10.63 -5.55 -2.06
C PHE A 95 12.08 -5.90 -1.73
N VAL A 96 12.30 -6.95 -0.92
CA VAL A 96 13.65 -7.42 -0.54
C VAL A 96 14.37 -8.06 -1.73
N ASP A 97 13.65 -8.81 -2.57
CA ASP A 97 14.22 -9.46 -3.76
C ASP A 97 14.54 -8.46 -4.90
N THR A 98 14.07 -7.21 -4.81
CA THR A 98 14.26 -6.18 -5.84
C THR A 98 15.15 -5.01 -5.39
N SER A 99 15.67 -5.06 -4.16
CA SER A 99 16.63 -4.12 -3.59
C SER A 99 18.08 -4.54 -3.76
#